data_AF-A0A497P2W7-F1
#
_entry.id   AF-A0A497P2W7-F1
#
_cell.length_a   1.000
_cell.length_b   1.000
_cell.length_c   1.000
_cell.angle_alpha   90.00
_cell.angle_beta   90.00
_cell.angle_gamma   90.00
#
_symmetry.space_group_name_H-M   'P 1'
#
loop_
_entity.id
_entity.type
_entity.pdbx_description
1 polymer ?
#
loop_
_entity_poly.entity_id
_entity_poly.type
_entity_poly.pdbx_seq_one_letter_code
_entity_poly.pdbx_strand_id
1 'polypeptide(L)'
;MTRPKVYVTLKIPEEELNLLRSFCDVEINDKETSPSKQEIIKRVEDKDGLLCSLMEKIDQEIISYGSELKAISSISVGFNHIDVSEATKKGIYVTNTPGILTNATADFAWALIISSARRIAEADKYVRDKKWKIPWGLTMFLGSEIYGRTLGIIGLGRIGTGVAERSKGFKMRLIYYDIIR
;
A
#
# COMPACT_ATOMS: atom_id res chain seq x y z
N MET A 1 -13.49 1.37 34.03
CA MET A 1 -13.63 1.83 32.64
C MET A 1 -13.81 0.60 31.76
N THR A 2 -14.79 0.60 30.86
CA THR A 2 -14.95 -0.47 29.86
C THR A 2 -13.79 -0.41 28.86
N ARG A 3 -13.31 -1.57 28.41
CA ARG A 3 -12.23 -1.64 27.42
C ARG A 3 -12.79 -1.24 26.04
N PRO A 4 -12.06 -0.45 25.23
CA PRO A 4 -12.52 -0.08 23.89
C PRO A 4 -12.68 -1.31 23.00
N LYS A 5 -13.75 -1.36 22.22
CA LYS A 5 -14.02 -2.44 21.26
C LYS A 5 -13.49 -2.06 19.89
N VAL A 6 -12.66 -2.90 19.29
CA VAL A 6 -12.05 -2.66 17.98
C VAL A 6 -12.38 -3.78 17.01
N TYR A 7 -12.82 -3.41 15.80
CA TYR A 7 -12.94 -4.35 14.70
C TYR A 7 -11.74 -4.22 13.74
N VAL A 8 -11.10 -5.34 13.43
CA VAL A 8 -9.99 -5.45 12.48
C VAL A 8 -10.46 -6.19 11.22
N THR A 9 -10.40 -5.54 10.06
CA THR A 9 -10.99 -6.07 8.81
C THR A 9 -10.15 -7.15 8.13
N LEU A 10 -8.91 -7.37 8.58
CA LEU A 10 -7.98 -8.31 7.96
C LEU A 10 -7.14 -9.03 9.00
N LYS A 11 -6.60 -10.17 8.61
CA LYS A 11 -5.56 -10.85 9.38
C LYS A 11 -4.30 -9.98 9.43
N ILE A 12 -3.81 -9.73 10.63
CA ILE A 12 -2.53 -9.06 10.91
C ILE A 12 -1.59 -10.04 11.64
N PRO A 13 -0.28 -9.79 11.70
CA PRO A 13 0.61 -10.69 12.42
C PRO A 13 0.29 -10.72 13.92
N GLU A 14 0.59 -11.85 14.56
CA GLU A 14 0.10 -12.16 15.91
C GLU A 14 0.70 -11.23 16.97
N GLU A 15 1.92 -10.73 16.74
CA GLU A 15 2.58 -9.78 17.63
C GLU A 15 1.80 -8.46 17.73
N GLU A 16 1.41 -7.87 16.59
CA GLU A 16 0.63 -6.65 16.52
C GLU A 16 -0.79 -6.86 17.04
N LEU A 17 -1.38 -8.03 16.77
CA LEU A 17 -2.69 -8.40 17.32
C LEU A 17 -2.66 -8.48 18.84
N ASN A 18 -1.61 -9.07 19.42
CA ASN A 18 -1.44 -9.16 20.87
C ASN A 18 -1.20 -7.79 21.51
N LEU A 19 -0.44 -6.92 20.85
CA LEU A 19 -0.30 -5.54 21.29
C LEU A 19 -1.66 -4.84 21.32
N LEU A 20 -2.47 -4.95 20.26
CA LEU A 20 -3.81 -4.34 20.22
C LEU A 20 -4.74 -4.92 21.31
N ARG A 21 -4.70 -6.24 21.51
CA ARG A 21 -5.44 -6.94 22.58
C ARG A 21 -5.00 -6.52 23.99
N SER A 22 -3.80 -5.97 24.17
CA SER A 22 -3.39 -5.46 25.48
C SER A 22 -4.19 -4.21 25.89
N PHE A 23 -4.63 -3.41 24.91
CA PHE A 23 -5.37 -2.16 25.13
C PHE A 23 -6.88 -2.26 24.89
N CYS A 24 -7.31 -3.12 23.97
CA CYS A 24 -8.69 -3.18 23.46
C CYS A 24 -9.28 -4.59 23.52
N ASP A 25 -10.60 -4.69 23.38
CA ASP A 25 -11.32 -5.92 23.08
C ASP A 25 -11.45 -6.03 21.56
N VAL A 26 -10.80 -7.04 20.96
CA VAL A 26 -10.57 -7.11 19.52
C VAL A 26 -11.45 -8.18 18.87
N GLU A 27 -12.28 -7.77 17.92
CA GLU A 27 -12.91 -8.64 16.93
C GLU A 27 -12.10 -8.58 15.63
N ILE A 28 -11.73 -9.73 15.07
CA ILE A 28 -10.92 -9.81 13.85
C ILE A 28 -11.62 -10.64 12.78
N ASN A 29 -11.55 -10.17 11.54
CA ASN A 29 -11.84 -11.00 10.37
C ASN A 29 -10.62 -11.88 10.06
N ASP A 30 -10.70 -13.18 10.38
CA ASP A 30 -9.60 -14.13 10.17
C ASP A 30 -9.50 -14.70 8.75
N LYS A 31 -10.47 -14.38 7.90
CA LYS A 31 -10.55 -14.80 6.49
C LYS A 31 -9.43 -14.17 5.68
N GLU A 32 -8.98 -14.87 4.64
CA GLU A 32 -8.04 -14.32 3.66
C GLU A 32 -8.63 -13.16 2.85
N THR A 33 -9.95 -13.13 2.70
CA THR A 33 -10.67 -12.10 1.96
C THR A 33 -11.12 -10.96 2.86
N SER A 34 -11.05 -9.73 2.36
CA SER A 34 -11.68 -8.58 2.98
C SER A 34 -13.19 -8.79 3.20
N PRO A 35 -13.73 -8.30 4.32
CA PRO A 35 -15.16 -8.35 4.59
C PRO A 35 -15.91 -7.49 3.56
N SER A 36 -17.10 -7.95 3.19
CA SER A 36 -18.04 -7.14 2.42
C SER A 36 -18.43 -5.88 3.20
N LYS A 37 -18.89 -4.85 2.48
CA LYS A 37 -19.41 -3.62 3.10
C LYS A 37 -20.51 -3.92 4.13
N GLN A 38 -21.42 -4.84 3.83
CA GLN A 38 -22.48 -5.25 4.76
C GLN A 38 -21.95 -5.93 6.02
N GLU A 39 -20.90 -6.77 5.90
CA GLU A 39 -20.23 -7.35 7.07
C GLU A 39 -19.56 -6.28 7.92
N ILE A 40 -18.92 -5.28 7.31
CA ILE A 40 -18.32 -4.15 8.05
C ILE A 40 -19.41 -3.37 8.79
N ILE A 41 -20.49 -2.99 8.11
CA ILE A 41 -21.63 -2.26 8.71
C ILE A 41 -22.16 -3.00 9.94
N LYS A 42 -22.41 -4.31 9.82
CA LYS A 42 -22.92 -5.13 10.92
C LYS A 42 -21.97 -5.19 12.11
N ARG A 43 -20.66 -5.20 11.85
CA ARG A 43 -19.65 -5.37 12.89
C ARG A 43 -19.20 -4.07 13.54
N VAL A 44 -19.44 -2.93 12.90
CA VAL A 44 -18.94 -1.62 13.36
C VAL A 44 -19.91 -0.88 14.28
N GLU A 45 -21.17 -1.31 14.33
CA GLU A 45 -22.26 -0.64 15.07
C GLU A 45 -21.93 -0.41 16.55
N ASP A 46 -21.28 -1.39 17.20
CA ASP A 46 -20.94 -1.38 18.63
C ASP A 46 -19.44 -1.16 18.93
N LYS A 47 -18.68 -0.65 17.96
CA LYS A 47 -17.21 -0.51 18.06
C LYS A 47 -16.76 0.92 18.31
N ASP A 48 -15.76 1.06 19.16
CA ASP A 48 -15.03 2.32 19.37
C ASP A 48 -13.98 2.57 18.28
N GLY A 49 -13.46 1.51 17.67
CA GLY A 49 -12.39 1.60 16.68
C GLY A 49 -12.52 0.65 15.50
N LEU A 50 -12.03 1.09 14.34
CA LEU A 50 -11.93 0.30 13.12
C LEU A 50 -10.48 0.29 12.64
N LEU A 51 -9.88 -0.89 12.49
CA LEU A 51 -8.59 -1.08 11.81
C LEU A 51 -8.84 -1.69 10.43
N CYS A 52 -8.63 -0.89 9.39
CA CYS A 52 -8.90 -1.26 8.00
C CYS A 52 -7.63 -1.25 7.13
N SER A 53 -7.79 -1.65 5.87
CA SER A 53 -6.74 -1.62 4.84
C SER A 53 -7.22 -0.87 3.60
N LEU A 54 -6.35 -0.76 2.59
CA LEU A 54 -6.69 -0.20 1.28
C LEU A 54 -7.71 -1.02 0.47
N MET A 55 -8.02 -2.24 0.92
CA MET A 55 -8.98 -3.14 0.24
C MET A 55 -10.43 -2.75 0.52
N GLU A 56 -10.71 -2.06 1.64
CA GLU A 56 -12.05 -1.67 2.05
C GLU A 56 -12.32 -0.19 1.75
N LYS A 57 -13.43 0.11 1.07
CA LYS A 57 -13.89 1.51 0.93
C LYS A 57 -14.72 1.89 2.14
N ILE A 58 -14.12 2.62 3.09
CA ILE A 58 -14.76 3.15 4.29
C ILE A 58 -15.48 4.46 3.92
N ASP A 59 -16.65 4.32 3.31
CA ASP A 59 -17.46 5.45 2.87
C ASP A 59 -18.41 5.98 3.96
N GLN A 60 -19.15 7.04 3.63
CA GLN A 60 -20.13 7.66 4.50
C GLN A 60 -21.13 6.66 5.09
N GLU A 61 -21.53 5.62 4.35
CA GLU A 61 -22.52 4.66 4.85
C GLU A 61 -21.93 3.83 6.00
N ILE A 62 -20.71 3.27 5.85
CA ILE A 62 -20.04 2.56 6.95
C ILE A 62 -19.87 3.47 8.17
N ILE A 63 -19.43 4.71 7.94
CA ILE A 63 -19.25 5.72 8.98
C ILE A 63 -20.60 6.08 9.63
N SER A 64 -21.70 6.03 8.88
CA SER A 64 -23.04 6.32 9.39
C SER A 64 -23.49 5.32 10.46
N TYR A 65 -23.21 4.03 10.24
CA TYR A 65 -23.60 2.93 11.12
C TYR A 65 -22.67 2.75 12.34
N GLY A 66 -21.42 3.20 12.27
CA GLY A 66 -20.50 3.17 13.41
C GLY A 66 -20.77 4.28 14.42
N SER A 67 -21.92 4.22 15.11
CA SER A 67 -22.39 5.29 16.00
C SER A 67 -21.44 5.59 17.18
N GLU A 68 -20.71 4.58 17.66
CA GLU A 68 -19.75 4.68 18.76
C GLU A 68 -18.29 4.84 18.29
N LEU A 69 -18.05 4.87 16.97
CA LEU A 69 -16.70 4.99 16.43
C LEU A 69 -16.04 6.28 16.89
N LYS A 70 -14.80 6.16 17.36
CA LYS A 70 -13.93 7.28 17.75
C LYS A 70 -12.68 7.35 16.89
N ALA A 71 -12.25 6.21 16.32
CA ALA A 71 -11.07 6.15 15.49
C ALA A 71 -11.19 5.14 14.34
N ILE A 72 -10.66 5.50 13.17
CA ILE A 72 -10.43 4.64 12.01
C ILE A 72 -8.93 4.68 11.73
N SER A 73 -8.25 3.55 11.89
CA SER A 73 -6.83 3.39 11.59
C SER A 73 -6.68 2.58 10.31
N SER A 74 -5.85 3.02 9.38
CA SER A 74 -5.58 2.29 8.14
C SER A 74 -4.16 1.73 8.07
N ILE A 75 -4.05 0.45 7.70
CA ILE A 75 -2.79 -0.20 7.34
C ILE A 75 -2.45 0.17 5.89
N SER A 76 -2.25 1.46 5.64
CA SER A 76 -1.92 2.02 4.33
C SER A 76 -1.37 3.44 4.49
N VAL A 77 -0.64 3.93 3.48
CA VAL A 77 -0.20 5.35 3.44
C VAL A 77 -1.23 6.24 2.78
N GLY A 78 -1.73 5.85 1.60
CA GLY A 78 -2.85 6.55 0.96
C GLY A 78 -4.13 6.28 1.72
N PHE A 79 -5.01 7.27 1.82
CA PHE A 79 -6.28 7.18 2.57
C PHE A 79 -7.50 7.50 1.69
N ASN A 80 -7.34 7.44 0.36
CA ASN A 80 -8.38 7.76 -0.62
C ASN A 80 -9.62 6.84 -0.53
N HIS A 81 -9.47 5.66 0.08
CA HIS A 81 -10.52 4.70 0.35
C HIS A 81 -11.35 5.05 1.59
N ILE A 82 -10.99 6.08 2.36
CA ILE A 82 -11.70 6.54 3.56
C ILE A 82 -12.33 7.91 3.29
N ASP A 83 -13.62 8.06 3.59
CA ASP A 83 -14.28 9.37 3.59
C ASP A 83 -13.89 10.17 4.84
N VAL A 84 -12.69 10.77 4.78
CA VAL A 84 -12.13 11.58 5.86
C VAL A 84 -13.01 12.78 6.20
N SER A 85 -13.70 13.35 5.20
CA SER A 85 -14.61 14.47 5.42
C SER A 85 -15.78 14.05 6.29
N GLU A 86 -16.41 12.91 6.01
CA GLU A 86 -17.51 12.40 6.83
C GLU A 86 -17.04 11.98 8.23
N ALA A 87 -15.89 11.31 8.33
CA ALA A 87 -15.29 10.96 9.61
C ALA A 87 -15.06 12.23 10.47
N THR A 88 -14.53 13.30 9.86
CA THR A 88 -14.28 14.59 10.52
C THR A 88 -15.56 15.22 11.05
N LYS A 89 -16.65 15.25 10.26
CA LYS A 89 -17.94 15.79 10.71
C LYS A 89 -18.49 15.07 11.95
N LYS A 90 -18.22 13.77 12.05
CA LYS A 90 -18.63 12.94 13.19
C LYS A 90 -17.63 12.96 14.36
N GLY A 91 -16.51 13.68 14.25
CA GLY A 91 -15.48 13.71 15.28
C GLY A 91 -14.64 12.43 15.39
N ILE A 92 -14.62 11.62 14.32
CA ILE A 92 -13.87 10.36 14.25
C ILE A 92 -12.46 10.66 13.74
N TYR A 93 -11.45 10.24 14.50
CA TYR A 93 -10.04 10.37 14.11
C TYR A 93 -9.71 9.38 12.99
N VAL A 94 -8.97 9.83 11.98
CA VAL A 94 -8.44 8.94 10.93
C VAL A 94 -6.92 8.94 10.97
N THR A 95 -6.31 7.75 11.03
CA THR A 95 -4.86 7.57 11.00
C THR A 95 -4.43 6.63 9.87
N ASN A 96 -3.18 6.78 9.44
CA ASN A 96 -2.54 6.00 8.39
C ASN A 96 -1.10 5.66 8.81
N THR A 97 -0.32 4.97 7.96
CA THR A 97 1.06 4.54 8.27
C THR A 97 2.14 5.23 7.42
N PRO A 98 2.24 6.58 7.41
CA PRO A 98 3.18 7.30 6.56
C PRO A 98 4.64 7.02 6.95
N GLY A 99 5.52 7.06 5.96
CA GLY A 99 6.97 7.01 6.17
C GLY A 99 7.60 5.61 6.19
N ILE A 100 6.92 4.60 6.74
CA ILE A 100 7.52 3.27 6.98
C ILE A 100 7.81 2.46 5.70
N LEU A 101 7.10 2.75 4.60
CA LEU A 101 7.20 1.99 3.34
C LEU A 101 7.85 2.75 2.19
N THR A 102 8.38 3.95 2.47
CA THR A 102 8.99 4.82 1.45
C THR A 102 10.09 4.12 0.66
N ASN A 103 11.04 3.49 1.36
CA ASN A 103 12.16 2.81 0.73
C ASN A 103 11.73 1.55 -0.02
N ALA A 104 10.88 0.72 0.59
CA ALA A 104 10.38 -0.50 -0.03
C ALA A 104 9.64 -0.21 -1.34
N THR A 105 8.78 0.81 -1.37
CA THR A 105 8.08 1.19 -2.60
C THR A 105 9.03 1.80 -3.64
N ALA A 106 10.01 2.59 -3.22
CA ALA A 106 11.02 3.11 -4.15
C ALA A 106 11.87 1.99 -4.76
N ASP A 107 12.28 1.00 -3.96
CA ASP A 107 13.01 -0.18 -4.44
C ASP A 107 12.18 -0.98 -5.44
N PHE A 108 10.88 -1.15 -5.15
CA PHE A 108 9.97 -1.84 -6.06
C PHE A 108 9.79 -1.10 -7.40
N ALA A 109 9.72 0.24 -7.40
CA ALA A 109 9.68 1.03 -8.63
C ALA A 109 10.95 0.80 -9.48
N TRP A 110 12.13 0.74 -8.85
CA TRP A 110 13.38 0.42 -9.56
C TRP A 110 13.45 -1.01 -10.07
N ALA A 111 12.93 -1.97 -9.30
CA ALA A 111 12.81 -3.35 -9.76
C ALA A 111 11.98 -3.43 -11.05
N LEU A 112 10.86 -2.71 -11.12
CA LEU A 112 10.03 -2.62 -12.32
C LEU A 112 10.75 -1.94 -13.49
N ILE A 113 11.39 -0.79 -13.26
CA ILE A 113 12.14 -0.07 -14.30
C ILE A 113 13.22 -0.96 -14.94
N ILE A 114 14.04 -1.61 -14.10
CA ILE A 114 15.12 -2.49 -14.56
C ILE A 114 14.54 -3.73 -15.26
N SER A 115 13.51 -4.35 -14.67
CA SER A 115 12.86 -5.53 -15.24
C SER A 115 12.30 -5.27 -16.63
N SER A 116 11.61 -4.13 -16.81
CA SER A 116 11.08 -3.71 -18.11
C SER A 116 12.20 -3.38 -19.10
N ALA A 117 13.21 -2.61 -18.69
CA ALA A 117 14.31 -2.23 -19.58
C ALA A 117 15.15 -3.43 -20.04
N ARG A 118 15.31 -4.45 -19.17
CA ARG A 118 16.16 -5.63 -19.41
C ARG A 118 15.37 -6.90 -19.71
N ARG A 119 14.05 -6.80 -19.89
CA ARG A 119 13.15 -7.90 -20.25
C ARG A 119 13.28 -9.11 -19.31
N ILE A 120 13.47 -8.86 -18.00
CA ILE A 120 13.79 -9.90 -17.01
C ILE A 120 12.67 -10.94 -16.92
N ALA A 121 11.41 -10.49 -16.85
CA ALA A 121 10.25 -11.41 -16.77
C ALA A 121 10.14 -12.32 -18.01
N GLU A 122 10.43 -11.80 -19.20
CA GLU A 122 10.42 -12.58 -20.44
C GLU A 122 11.55 -13.61 -20.47
N ALA A 123 12.75 -13.20 -20.04
CA ALA A 123 13.90 -14.07 -19.97
C ALA A 123 13.71 -15.20 -18.94
N ASP A 124 13.18 -14.90 -17.75
CA ASP A 124 12.84 -15.90 -16.73
C ASP A 124 11.84 -16.93 -17.29
N LYS A 125 10.75 -16.46 -17.91
CA LYS A 125 9.78 -17.35 -18.56
C LYS A 125 10.42 -18.20 -19.65
N TYR A 126 11.26 -17.63 -20.51
CA TYR A 126 11.94 -18.37 -21.59
C TYR A 126 12.82 -19.50 -21.07
N VAL A 127 13.52 -19.27 -19.96
CA VAL A 127 14.33 -20.31 -19.29
C VAL A 127 13.43 -21.38 -18.65
N ARG A 128 12.40 -20.99 -17.90
CA ARG A 128 11.44 -21.94 -17.28
C ARG A 128 10.70 -22.80 -18.30
N ASP A 129 10.37 -22.23 -19.46
CA ASP A 129 9.77 -22.94 -20.60
C ASP A 129 10.78 -23.87 -21.32
N LYS A 130 12.02 -24.00 -20.82
CA LYS A 130 13.12 -24.79 -21.41
C LYS A 130 13.45 -24.39 -22.85
N LYS A 131 13.20 -23.14 -23.24
CA LYS A 131 13.46 -22.63 -24.60
C LYS A 131 14.91 -22.18 -24.79
N TRP A 132 15.67 -21.98 -23.71
CA TRP A 132 17.09 -21.66 -23.76
C TRP A 132 17.91 -22.87 -24.24
N LYS A 133 18.06 -23.00 -25.57
CA LYS A 133 18.74 -24.12 -26.23
C LYS A 133 20.19 -23.82 -26.59
N ILE A 134 20.52 -22.55 -26.79
CA ILE A 134 21.86 -22.08 -27.10
C ILE A 134 22.33 -21.15 -25.98
N PRO A 135 23.60 -21.17 -25.59
CA PRO A 135 24.08 -20.43 -24.42
C PRO A 135 23.95 -18.91 -24.58
N TRP A 136 24.03 -18.40 -25.81
CA TRP A 136 23.95 -16.97 -26.10
C TRP A 136 23.60 -16.72 -27.57
N GLY A 137 22.98 -15.57 -27.88
CA GLY A 137 22.78 -15.09 -29.25
C GLY A 137 22.74 -13.56 -29.30
N LEU A 138 23.29 -12.98 -30.36
CA LEU A 138 23.48 -11.52 -30.50
C LEU A 138 22.18 -10.70 -30.33
N THR A 139 21.05 -11.25 -30.79
CA THR A 139 19.73 -10.58 -30.75
C THR A 139 18.84 -11.07 -29.60
N MET A 140 19.34 -11.99 -28.78
CA MET A 140 18.58 -12.60 -27.70
C MET A 140 18.33 -11.57 -26.59
N PHE A 141 17.05 -11.25 -26.33
CA PHE A 141 16.61 -10.32 -25.29
C PHE A 141 17.34 -8.97 -25.27
N LEU A 142 17.66 -8.40 -26.45
CA LEU A 142 18.11 -7.02 -26.53
C LEU A 142 17.10 -6.12 -25.82
N GLY A 143 17.59 -5.40 -24.82
CA GLY A 143 16.82 -4.46 -24.01
C GLY A 143 17.31 -3.03 -24.22
N SER A 144 16.87 -2.14 -23.34
CA SER A 144 17.32 -0.76 -23.32
C SER A 144 18.26 -0.51 -22.16
N GLU A 145 19.31 0.27 -22.40
CA GLU A 145 20.10 0.86 -21.32
C GLU A 145 19.29 1.97 -20.63
N ILE A 146 19.32 1.97 -19.30
CA ILE A 146 18.76 3.05 -18.47
C ILE A 146 19.83 4.07 -18.06
N TYR A 147 21.11 3.72 -18.17
CA TYR A 147 22.21 4.63 -17.84
C TYR A 147 22.14 5.89 -18.72
N GLY A 148 22.26 7.07 -18.11
CA GLY A 148 22.22 8.35 -18.83
C GLY A 148 20.86 8.73 -19.43
N ARG A 149 19.82 7.90 -19.29
CA ARG A 149 18.47 8.21 -19.80
C ARG A 149 17.77 9.25 -18.95
N THR A 150 16.64 9.76 -19.43
CA THR A 150 15.78 10.66 -18.65
C THR A 150 14.77 9.86 -17.82
N LEU A 151 14.70 10.12 -16.52
CA LEU A 151 13.66 9.62 -15.61
C LEU A 151 12.65 10.74 -15.34
N GLY A 152 11.37 10.49 -15.65
CA GLY A 152 10.27 11.39 -15.31
C GLY A 152 9.50 10.89 -14.09
N ILE A 153 9.26 11.75 -13.10
CA ILE A 153 8.49 11.42 -11.89
C ILE A 153 7.27 12.34 -11.77
N ILE A 154 6.08 11.78 -11.60
CA ILE A 154 4.86 12.52 -11.29
C ILE A 154 4.53 12.30 -9.81
N GLY A 155 4.63 13.37 -9.02
CA GLY A 155 4.58 13.32 -7.56
C GLY A 155 5.97 13.11 -6.95
N LEU A 156 6.61 14.20 -6.50
CA LEU A 156 7.90 14.20 -5.81
C LEU A 156 7.74 14.26 -4.28
N GLY A 157 6.76 13.52 -3.76
CA GLY A 157 6.63 13.27 -2.33
C GLY A 157 7.73 12.32 -1.80
N ARG A 158 7.49 11.71 -0.63
CA ARG A 158 8.46 10.80 0.02
C ARG A 158 8.95 9.68 -0.91
N ILE A 159 8.02 8.97 -1.56
CA ILE A 159 8.36 7.86 -2.47
C ILE A 159 9.06 8.38 -3.73
N GLY A 160 8.51 9.42 -4.38
CA GLY A 160 9.11 10.02 -5.58
C GLY A 160 10.54 10.51 -5.33
N THR A 161 10.80 11.10 -4.16
CA THR A 161 12.15 11.47 -3.71
C THR A 161 13.06 10.25 -3.56
N GLY A 162 12.59 9.19 -2.88
CA GLY A 162 13.36 7.94 -2.76
C GLY A 162 13.70 7.28 -4.10
N VAL A 163 12.80 7.38 -5.08
CA VAL A 163 13.04 6.94 -6.47
C VAL A 163 14.07 7.83 -7.16
N ALA A 164 13.94 9.16 -7.03
CA ALA A 164 14.86 10.14 -7.60
C ALA A 164 16.30 10.00 -7.06
N GLU A 165 16.48 9.74 -5.77
CA GLU A 165 17.81 9.58 -5.18
C GLU A 165 18.59 8.43 -5.81
N ARG A 166 17.92 7.28 -6.02
CA ARG A 166 18.49 6.10 -6.66
C ARG A 166 18.83 6.33 -8.13
N SER A 167 18.18 7.28 -8.81
CA SER A 167 18.47 7.60 -10.22
C SER A 167 19.87 8.16 -10.43
N LYS A 168 20.47 8.74 -9.38
CA LYS A 168 21.87 9.22 -9.38
C LYS A 168 22.85 8.08 -9.67
N GLY A 169 22.59 6.87 -9.16
CA GLY A 169 23.42 5.69 -9.39
C GLY A 169 23.49 5.27 -10.86
N PHE A 170 22.45 5.57 -11.64
CA PHE A 170 22.37 5.31 -13.08
C PHE A 170 22.69 6.54 -13.94
N LYS A 171 23.13 7.65 -13.32
CA LYS A 171 23.42 8.94 -13.98
C LYS A 171 22.28 9.42 -14.88
N MET A 172 21.03 9.17 -14.48
CA MET A 172 19.87 9.58 -15.25
C MET A 172 19.63 11.09 -15.11
N ARG A 173 19.13 11.72 -16.18
CA ARG A 173 18.56 13.07 -16.11
C ARG A 173 17.20 12.99 -15.44
N LEU A 174 17.03 13.58 -14.27
CA LEU A 174 15.74 13.61 -13.57
C LEU A 174 14.90 14.81 -14.02
N ILE A 175 13.64 14.55 -14.36
CA ILE A 175 12.59 15.58 -14.48
C ILE A 175 11.43 15.16 -13.59
N TYR A 176 10.69 16.12 -13.04
CA TYR A 176 9.51 15.82 -12.24
C TYR A 176 8.41 16.85 -12.40
N TYR A 177 7.20 16.45 -12.03
CA TYR A 177 6.05 17.32 -11.88
C TYR A 177 5.36 17.00 -10.55
N ASP A 178 5.00 18.02 -9.80
CA ASP A 178 4.14 17.91 -8.61
C ASP A 178 3.20 19.12 -8.55
N ILE A 179 2.00 18.90 -8.01
CA ILE A 179 1.01 19.94 -7.78
C ILE A 179 1.33 20.75 -6.51
N ILE A 180 2.08 20.15 -5.57
CA ILE A 180 2.61 20.82 -4.39
C ILE A 180 4.10 21.06 -4.66
N ARG A 181 4.49 22.33 -4.80
CA ARG A 181 5.88 22.74 -5.07
C ARG A 181 6.64 23.03 -3.79
#